data_AF-A0A7S0DN47-F1
#
_entry.id   AF-A0A7S0DN47-F1
#
_cell.length_a   1.000
_cell.length_b   1.000
_cell.length_c   1.000
_cell.angle_alpha   90.00
_cell.angle_beta   90.00
_cell.angle_gamma   90.00
#
_symmetry.space_group_name_H-M   'P 1'
#
loop_
_entity.id
_entity.type
_entity.pdbx_description
1 polymer ?
#
loop_
_entity_poly.entity_id
_entity_poly.type
_entity_poly.pdbx_seq_one_letter_code
_entity_poly.pdbx_strand_id
1 'polypeptide(L)'
;NLTGETLKKQARKWELSQVIEPSAANGLIYASELVSSKEWKNRIAPYAFVILGAGAALSPTLTLLEIGATVVGIDLPGRGHMWSKLMGKAAIGKGELIVPTTEGKGELTMRAGCDLLRDAPEIADWISTVCPNKTLVIGTYAYMDASDFVRIAIAMDAIAENVLKKRPNSILASLATPTDIYLRPEATRLAAKRRFNTRPGWFRLVNRISRGKMLAPNAEGIVLEGKLAGMDIVNGVVHQQGPNYMLAKRLQQWRALVARSEGTRVSINVAPASRTISVVKNRLLRAAYAGVDFFPPFEVFEAETTSSVMAAGLIRDIFDDQSASNPKLDLKTPLALLTDNACHGGAWSAGVTLRSASVIAAVVGFSKEYNVLPIAAAAGVGAVVLKLRSRL
;
A
#
# COMPACT_ATOMS: atom_id res chain seq x y z
N ASN A 1 -11.83 -8.53 -13.09
CA ASN A 1 -12.44 -7.85 -11.92
C ASN A 1 -13.43 -8.78 -11.24
N LEU A 2 -13.17 -9.13 -9.97
CA LEU A 2 -14.09 -9.92 -9.16
C LEU A 2 -15.20 -9.02 -8.61
N THR A 3 -16.42 -9.53 -8.52
CA THR A 3 -17.58 -8.82 -7.96
C THR A 3 -18.51 -9.77 -7.20
N GLY A 4 -19.38 -9.22 -6.36
CA GLY A 4 -20.40 -9.99 -5.63
C GLY A 4 -19.81 -11.15 -4.82
N GLU A 5 -20.42 -12.34 -4.94
CA GLU A 5 -20.01 -13.53 -4.18
C GLU A 5 -18.57 -13.98 -4.48
N THR A 6 -18.07 -13.78 -5.70
CA THR A 6 -16.68 -14.16 -6.03
C THR A 6 -15.67 -13.28 -5.29
N LEU A 7 -15.96 -11.97 -5.16
CA LEU A 7 -15.14 -11.05 -4.37
C LEU A 7 -15.21 -11.40 -2.88
N LYS A 8 -16.40 -11.69 -2.35
CA LYS A 8 -16.58 -12.10 -0.94
C LYS A 8 -15.77 -13.35 -0.61
N LYS A 9 -15.85 -14.37 -1.47
CA LYS A 9 -15.07 -15.61 -1.32
C LYS A 9 -13.56 -15.32 -1.34
N GLN A 10 -13.09 -14.47 -2.24
CA GLN A 10 -11.67 -14.10 -2.29
C GLN A 10 -11.22 -13.31 -1.06
N ALA A 11 -12.02 -12.34 -0.58
CA ALA A 11 -11.72 -11.58 0.63
C ALA A 11 -11.62 -12.49 1.86
N ARG A 12 -12.59 -13.41 2.03
CA ARG A 12 -12.56 -14.42 3.11
C ARG A 12 -11.40 -15.39 2.97
N LYS A 13 -11.03 -15.77 1.75
CA LYS A 13 -9.83 -16.59 1.51
C LYS A 13 -8.57 -15.89 2.02
N TRP A 14 -8.39 -14.61 1.70
CA TRP A 14 -7.25 -13.82 2.18
C TRP A 14 -7.27 -13.60 3.69
N GLU A 15 -8.43 -13.44 4.31
CA GLU A 15 -8.57 -13.37 5.77
C GLU A 15 -8.16 -14.70 6.43
N LEU A 16 -8.70 -15.83 5.96
CA LEU A 16 -8.42 -17.16 6.51
C LEU A 16 -6.95 -17.56 6.33
N SER A 17 -6.33 -17.22 5.20
CA SER A 17 -4.89 -17.41 4.98
C SER A 17 -4.05 -16.38 5.73
N GLN A 18 -4.69 -15.34 6.31
CA GLN A 18 -4.09 -14.20 6.99
C GLN A 18 -3.11 -13.45 6.11
N VAL A 19 -3.48 -13.27 4.84
CA VAL A 19 -2.82 -12.35 3.91
C VAL A 19 -3.20 -10.90 4.23
N ILE A 20 -4.42 -10.69 4.74
CA ILE A 20 -4.97 -9.41 5.16
C ILE A 20 -5.60 -9.52 6.56
N GLU A 21 -5.76 -8.40 7.24
CA GLU A 21 -6.48 -8.35 8.52
C GLU A 21 -8.01 -8.51 8.32
N PRO A 22 -8.77 -9.01 9.32
CA PRO A 22 -10.22 -9.18 9.22
C PRO A 22 -10.98 -7.92 8.81
N SER A 23 -10.57 -6.74 9.31
CA SER A 23 -11.21 -5.49 8.93
C SER A 23 -10.96 -5.11 7.46
N ALA A 24 -9.84 -5.54 6.88
CA ALA A 24 -9.60 -5.38 5.45
C ALA A 24 -10.55 -6.24 4.61
N ALA A 25 -10.76 -7.50 5.01
CA ALA A 25 -11.70 -8.38 4.33
C ALA A 25 -13.14 -7.86 4.41
N ASN A 26 -13.59 -7.43 5.60
CA ASN A 26 -14.90 -6.82 5.79
C ASN A 26 -15.03 -5.51 5.01
N GLY A 27 -13.97 -4.69 4.98
CA GLY A 27 -13.96 -3.43 4.24
C GLY A 27 -14.07 -3.60 2.73
N LEU A 28 -13.42 -4.62 2.17
CA LEU A 28 -13.57 -5.00 0.77
C LEU A 28 -15.02 -5.38 0.42
N ILE A 29 -15.65 -6.17 1.28
CA ILE A 29 -17.04 -6.60 1.11
C ILE A 29 -17.98 -5.39 1.20
N TYR A 30 -17.83 -4.58 2.25
CA TYR A 30 -18.60 -3.36 2.45
C TYR A 30 -18.51 -2.41 1.26
N ALA A 31 -17.30 -2.10 0.79
CA ALA A 31 -17.10 -1.21 -0.35
C ALA A 31 -17.72 -1.78 -1.63
N SER A 32 -17.59 -3.09 -1.88
CA SER A 32 -18.21 -3.74 -3.04
C SER A 32 -19.74 -3.66 -3.01
N GLU A 33 -20.35 -3.86 -1.85
CA GLU A 33 -21.81 -3.77 -1.68
C GLU A 33 -22.30 -2.34 -1.83
N LEU A 34 -21.58 -1.37 -1.23
CA LEU A 34 -21.91 0.05 -1.32
C LEU A 34 -21.84 0.56 -2.77
N VAL A 35 -20.75 0.25 -3.49
CA VAL A 35 -20.57 0.67 -4.89
C VAL A 35 -21.61 0.05 -5.82
N SER A 36 -22.11 -1.14 -5.49
CA SER A 36 -23.15 -1.83 -6.27
C SER A 36 -24.57 -1.36 -5.92
N SER A 37 -24.73 -0.55 -4.87
CA SER A 37 -26.04 -0.07 -4.41
C SER A 37 -26.63 1.01 -5.32
N LYS A 38 -27.96 1.15 -5.28
CA LYS A 38 -28.66 2.24 -6.00
C LYS A 38 -28.30 3.63 -5.46
N GLU A 39 -27.84 3.71 -4.21
CA GLU A 39 -27.49 4.95 -3.53
C GLU A 39 -26.10 5.47 -3.91
N TRP A 40 -25.25 4.61 -4.49
CA TRP A 40 -23.83 4.91 -4.71
C TRP A 40 -23.60 6.26 -5.40
N LYS A 41 -24.34 6.54 -6.48
CA LYS A 41 -24.22 7.81 -7.23
C LYS A 41 -24.44 9.02 -6.32
N ASN A 42 -25.43 8.97 -5.43
CA ASN A 42 -25.74 10.06 -4.51
C ASN A 42 -24.72 10.15 -3.37
N ARG A 43 -24.18 9.01 -2.93
CA ARG A 43 -23.16 8.94 -1.86
C ARG A 43 -21.82 9.50 -2.31
N ILE A 44 -21.40 9.24 -3.55
CA ILE A 44 -20.09 9.66 -4.08
C ILE A 44 -20.10 11.08 -4.65
N ALA A 45 -21.25 11.57 -5.14
CA ALA A 45 -21.36 12.89 -5.79
C ALA A 45 -20.81 14.08 -4.99
N PRO A 46 -20.95 14.15 -3.64
CA PRO A 46 -20.40 15.23 -2.82
C PRO A 46 -18.87 15.26 -2.74
N TYR A 47 -18.16 14.25 -3.24
CA TYR A 47 -16.72 14.11 -3.09
C TYR A 47 -15.98 14.37 -4.40
N ALA A 48 -14.78 14.95 -4.30
CA ALA A 48 -13.80 15.01 -5.37
C ALA A 48 -12.46 14.43 -4.88
N PHE A 49 -11.92 13.47 -5.61
CA PHE A 49 -10.70 12.76 -5.24
C PHE A 49 -9.51 13.44 -5.90
N VAL A 50 -8.73 14.19 -5.12
CA VAL A 50 -7.51 14.86 -5.57
C VAL A 50 -6.36 13.89 -5.45
N ILE A 51 -5.79 13.45 -6.58
CA ILE A 51 -4.79 12.39 -6.61
C ILE A 51 -3.44 12.96 -7.02
N LEU A 52 -2.56 13.16 -6.03
CA LEU A 52 -1.15 13.52 -6.24
C LEU A 52 -0.37 12.27 -6.67
N GLY A 53 0.02 12.20 -7.95
CA GLY A 53 0.55 11.00 -8.59
C GLY A 53 -0.54 10.18 -9.28
N ALA A 54 -1.39 10.82 -10.08
CA ALA A 54 -2.54 10.19 -10.74
C ALA A 54 -2.17 9.00 -11.65
N GLY A 55 -0.98 9.00 -12.25
CA GLY A 55 -0.43 7.93 -13.07
C GLY A 55 0.38 6.89 -12.30
N ALA A 56 0.54 7.02 -10.99
CA ALA A 56 1.30 6.08 -10.19
C ALA A 56 0.67 4.68 -10.23
N ALA A 57 1.51 3.64 -10.23
CA ALA A 57 1.06 2.25 -10.44
C ALA A 57 0.04 1.75 -9.41
N LEU A 58 0.10 2.28 -8.17
CA LEU A 58 -0.82 1.92 -7.08
C LEU A 58 -1.87 3.00 -6.81
N SER A 59 -1.91 4.04 -7.66
CA SER A 59 -2.94 5.08 -7.54
C SER A 59 -4.33 4.49 -7.80
N PRO A 60 -5.37 4.91 -7.04
CA PRO A 60 -6.73 4.46 -7.25
C PRO A 60 -7.43 5.17 -8.42
N THR A 61 -6.76 6.04 -9.19
CA THR A 61 -7.35 6.88 -10.25
C THR A 61 -8.30 6.13 -11.18
N LEU A 62 -7.83 5.02 -11.78
CA LEU A 62 -8.63 4.28 -12.77
C LEU A 62 -9.86 3.64 -12.12
N THR A 63 -9.69 3.02 -10.95
CA THR A 63 -10.79 2.42 -10.20
C THR A 63 -11.82 3.47 -9.77
N LEU A 64 -11.38 4.65 -9.32
CA LEU A 64 -12.27 5.76 -8.96
C LEU A 64 -13.07 6.27 -10.17
N LEU A 65 -12.44 6.41 -11.33
CA LEU A 65 -13.13 6.76 -12.58
C LEU A 65 -14.14 5.67 -13.01
N GLU A 66 -13.79 4.39 -12.85
CA GLU A 66 -14.70 3.27 -13.16
C GLU A 66 -15.97 3.29 -12.32
N ILE A 67 -15.84 3.59 -11.04
CA ILE A 67 -16.98 3.66 -10.12
C ILE A 67 -17.70 5.01 -10.18
N GLY A 68 -17.34 5.93 -11.08
CA GLY A 68 -18.11 7.16 -11.29
C GLY A 68 -17.77 8.32 -10.34
N ALA A 69 -16.57 8.34 -9.75
CA ALA A 69 -16.12 9.46 -8.94
C ALA A 69 -15.64 10.64 -9.81
N THR A 70 -15.69 11.86 -9.25
CA THR A 70 -14.93 13.01 -9.76
C THR A 70 -13.49 12.90 -9.25
N VAL A 71 -12.52 12.85 -10.16
CA VAL A 71 -11.09 12.74 -9.86
C VAL A 71 -10.36 13.98 -10.37
N VAL A 72 -9.67 14.67 -9.49
CA VAL A 72 -8.72 15.75 -9.83
C VAL A 72 -7.33 15.12 -9.91
N GLY A 73 -6.85 14.86 -11.12
CA GLY A 73 -5.58 14.16 -11.35
C GLY A 73 -4.40 15.12 -11.43
N ILE A 74 -3.42 14.95 -10.54
CA ILE A 74 -2.14 15.67 -10.55
C ILE A 74 -1.03 14.68 -10.90
N ASP A 75 -0.34 14.92 -12.01
CA ASP A 75 0.87 14.20 -12.41
C ASP A 75 1.68 15.06 -13.39
N LEU A 76 2.86 14.58 -13.80
CA LEU A 76 3.82 15.33 -14.61
C LEU A 76 3.26 15.70 -16.00
N PRO A 77 3.59 16.91 -16.51
CA PRO A 77 3.33 17.28 -17.89
C PRO A 77 4.19 16.47 -18.88
N GLY A 78 3.82 16.49 -20.17
CA GLY A 78 4.56 15.79 -21.23
C GLY A 78 4.45 14.25 -21.20
N ARG A 79 3.58 13.69 -20.36
CA ARG A 79 3.33 12.25 -20.25
C ARG A 79 2.14 11.79 -21.11
N GLY A 80 2.18 12.09 -22.40
CA GLY A 80 1.05 11.91 -23.33
C GLY A 80 0.34 10.55 -23.28
N HIS A 81 1.08 9.44 -23.21
CA HIS A 81 0.48 8.10 -23.13
C HIS A 81 -0.29 7.87 -21.81
N MET A 82 0.24 8.34 -20.69
CA MET A 82 -0.41 8.20 -19.38
C MET A 82 -1.68 9.06 -19.32
N TRP A 83 -1.60 10.32 -19.76
CA TRP A 83 -2.78 11.20 -19.85
C TRP A 83 -3.83 10.69 -20.82
N SER A 84 -3.42 10.18 -21.99
CA SER A 84 -4.32 9.54 -22.96
C SER A 84 -5.08 8.37 -22.34
N LYS A 85 -4.40 7.51 -21.57
CA LYS A 85 -5.03 6.41 -20.84
C LYS A 85 -6.07 6.91 -19.83
N LEU A 86 -5.72 7.91 -19.01
CA LEU A 86 -6.62 8.44 -17.98
C LEU A 86 -7.84 9.16 -18.60
N MET A 87 -7.61 10.05 -19.56
CA MET A 87 -8.65 10.79 -20.27
C MET A 87 -9.55 9.85 -21.07
N GLY A 88 -8.98 8.85 -21.75
CA GLY A 88 -9.74 7.83 -22.46
C GLY A 88 -10.65 7.05 -21.53
N LYS A 89 -10.18 6.72 -20.32
CA LYS A 89 -10.99 6.06 -19.30
C LYS A 89 -12.16 6.92 -18.81
N ALA A 90 -11.91 8.21 -18.59
CA ALA A 90 -12.97 9.15 -18.22
C ALA A 90 -13.99 9.35 -19.35
N ALA A 91 -13.54 9.46 -20.60
CA ALA A 91 -14.39 9.69 -21.76
C ALA A 91 -15.41 8.56 -22.04
N ILE A 92 -15.04 7.31 -21.77
CA ILE A 92 -15.94 6.14 -21.93
C ILE A 92 -16.64 5.75 -20.62
N GLY A 93 -16.21 6.33 -19.49
CA GLY A 93 -16.61 5.94 -18.16
C GLY A 93 -17.79 6.73 -17.62
N LYS A 94 -18.12 6.47 -16.35
CA LYS A 94 -19.11 7.24 -15.58
C LYS A 94 -18.47 8.31 -14.71
N GLY A 95 -17.14 8.27 -14.57
CA GLY A 95 -16.36 9.18 -13.75
C GLY A 95 -15.93 10.41 -14.53
N GLU A 96 -15.54 11.43 -13.79
CA GLU A 96 -15.08 12.70 -14.33
C GLU A 96 -13.61 12.88 -13.98
N LEU A 97 -12.80 13.30 -14.96
CA LEU A 97 -11.39 13.61 -14.76
C LEU A 97 -11.15 15.10 -14.97
N ILE A 98 -10.70 15.78 -13.92
CA ILE A 98 -10.25 17.17 -13.93
C ILE A 98 -8.74 17.15 -13.87
N VAL A 99 -8.07 17.88 -14.76
CA VAL A 99 -6.61 17.98 -14.81
C VAL A 99 -6.18 19.44 -14.88
N PRO A 100 -5.08 19.83 -14.23
CA PRO A 100 -4.46 21.11 -14.49
C PRO A 100 -3.84 21.08 -15.89
N THR A 101 -3.86 22.21 -16.58
CA THR A 101 -3.28 22.34 -17.91
C THR A 101 -2.60 23.69 -18.04
N THR A 102 -1.45 23.73 -18.70
CA THR A 102 -0.88 25.01 -19.14
C THR A 102 -1.72 25.60 -20.27
N GLU A 103 -1.97 26.91 -20.25
CA GLU A 103 -2.58 27.60 -21.38
C GLU A 103 -1.74 27.43 -22.65
N GLY A 104 -2.40 27.29 -23.81
CA GLY A 104 -1.72 27.18 -25.10
C GLY A 104 -2.40 26.28 -26.11
N LYS A 105 -1.82 26.24 -27.31
CA LYS A 105 -2.25 25.38 -28.43
C LYS A 105 -1.56 24.02 -28.35
N GLY A 106 -2.18 22.98 -28.91
CA GLY A 106 -1.64 21.61 -28.95
C GLY A 106 -2.46 20.59 -28.16
N GLU A 107 -2.10 19.31 -28.30
CA GLU A 107 -2.83 18.20 -27.70
C GLU A 107 -2.93 18.33 -26.17
N LEU A 108 -4.16 18.17 -25.65
CA LEU A 108 -4.44 18.26 -24.22
C LEU A 108 -3.60 17.25 -23.40
N THR A 109 -3.39 16.06 -23.95
CA THR A 109 -2.58 14.99 -23.35
C THR A 109 -1.11 15.38 -23.13
N MET A 110 -0.59 16.34 -23.90
CA MET A 110 0.77 16.85 -23.75
C MET A 110 0.87 18.04 -22.80
N ARG A 111 -0.20 18.85 -22.73
CA ARG A 111 -0.29 20.05 -21.86
C ARG A 111 -0.85 19.79 -20.46
N ALA A 112 -1.50 18.65 -20.26
CA ALA A 112 -2.06 18.28 -18.96
C ALA A 112 -0.95 17.92 -17.97
N GLY A 113 -1.15 18.31 -16.71
CA GLY A 113 -0.25 18.02 -15.61
C GLY A 113 0.46 19.25 -15.04
N CYS A 114 1.18 19.01 -13.95
CA CYS A 114 2.05 19.95 -13.25
C CYS A 114 3.08 19.14 -12.45
N ASP A 115 4.17 19.77 -12.03
CA ASP A 115 5.27 19.11 -11.33
C ASP A 115 5.15 19.36 -9.82
N LEU A 116 4.87 18.30 -9.06
CA LEU A 116 4.76 18.36 -7.59
C LEU A 116 5.99 18.96 -6.90
N LEU A 117 7.19 18.86 -7.49
CA LEU A 117 8.41 19.41 -6.90
C LEU A 117 8.65 20.87 -7.26
N ARG A 118 8.14 21.33 -8.40
CA ARG A 118 8.38 22.69 -8.91
C ARG A 118 7.23 23.64 -8.62
N ASP A 119 6.00 23.13 -8.68
CA ASP A 119 4.78 23.93 -8.68
C ASP A 119 3.96 23.71 -7.39
N ALA A 120 4.59 23.23 -6.30
CA ALA A 120 3.87 22.83 -5.08
C ALA A 120 2.96 23.93 -4.49
N PRO A 121 3.40 25.20 -4.36
CA PRO A 121 2.53 26.28 -3.90
C PRO A 121 1.32 26.51 -4.81
N GLU A 122 1.55 26.57 -6.12
CA GLU A 122 0.52 26.80 -7.15
C GLU A 122 -0.50 25.65 -7.17
N ILE A 123 -0.02 24.41 -7.04
CA ILE A 123 -0.86 23.22 -6.95
C ILE A 123 -1.75 23.29 -5.71
N ALA A 124 -1.20 23.65 -4.55
CA ALA A 124 -1.97 23.75 -3.31
C ALA A 124 -3.06 24.83 -3.39
N ASP A 125 -2.73 25.98 -3.99
CA ASP A 125 -3.67 27.08 -4.19
C ASP A 125 -4.76 26.69 -5.19
N TRP A 126 -4.39 26.08 -6.31
CA TRP A 126 -5.34 25.61 -7.30
C TRP A 126 -6.31 24.55 -6.74
N ILE A 127 -5.79 23.53 -6.05
CA ILE A 127 -6.61 22.49 -5.40
C ILE A 127 -7.59 23.11 -4.39
N SER A 128 -7.19 24.18 -3.70
CA SER A 128 -8.08 24.84 -2.75
C SER A 128 -9.31 25.47 -3.42
N THR A 129 -9.21 25.84 -4.70
CA THR A 129 -10.30 26.47 -5.48
C THR A 129 -11.13 25.48 -6.30
N VAL A 130 -10.57 24.32 -6.67
CA VAL A 130 -11.26 23.35 -7.54
C VAL A 130 -12.44 22.70 -6.80
N CYS A 131 -13.52 22.39 -7.53
CA CYS A 131 -14.70 21.74 -6.99
C CYS A 131 -15.19 22.38 -5.65
N PRO A 132 -15.52 23.69 -5.63
CA PRO A 132 -15.75 24.44 -4.37
C PRO A 132 -16.85 23.85 -3.47
N ASN A 133 -17.85 23.19 -4.06
CA ASN A 133 -18.99 22.61 -3.34
C ASN A 133 -18.80 21.13 -2.95
N LYS A 134 -17.60 20.57 -3.16
CA LYS A 134 -17.30 19.16 -2.85
C LYS A 134 -16.34 19.01 -1.68
N THR A 135 -16.47 17.93 -0.93
CA THR A 135 -15.43 17.51 0.03
C THR A 135 -14.25 16.94 -0.75
N LEU A 136 -13.04 17.46 -0.53
CA LEU A 136 -11.86 16.95 -1.22
C LEU A 136 -11.29 15.76 -0.46
N VAL A 137 -10.95 14.69 -1.18
CA VAL A 137 -10.16 13.57 -0.67
C VAL A 137 -8.76 13.68 -1.27
N ILE A 138 -7.80 14.11 -0.47
CA ILE A 138 -6.43 14.45 -0.90
C ILE A 138 -5.55 13.20 -0.76
N GLY A 139 -5.24 12.59 -1.89
CA GLY A 139 -4.48 11.36 -2.02
C GLY A 139 -3.00 11.57 -2.35
N THR A 140 -2.10 11.12 -1.49
CA THR A 140 -0.64 11.22 -1.69
C THR A 140 -0.06 9.91 -2.24
N TYR A 141 -0.09 9.71 -3.56
CA TYR A 141 0.25 8.44 -4.22
C TYR A 141 1.55 8.48 -5.04
N ALA A 142 2.12 9.67 -5.25
CA ALA A 142 3.33 9.81 -6.05
C ALA A 142 4.53 9.09 -5.41
N TYR A 143 5.37 8.53 -6.28
CA TYR A 143 6.57 7.78 -5.89
C TYR A 143 7.70 8.13 -6.85
N MET A 144 8.90 8.27 -6.30
CA MET A 144 10.16 8.42 -7.03
C MET A 144 11.22 7.52 -6.40
N ASP A 145 12.34 7.32 -7.09
CA ASP A 145 13.43 6.50 -6.56
C ASP A 145 14.38 7.34 -5.68
N ALA A 146 14.98 6.68 -4.69
CA ALA A 146 16.02 7.24 -3.83
C ALA A 146 15.63 8.58 -3.16
N SER A 147 16.52 9.59 -3.19
CA SER A 147 16.36 10.86 -2.47
C SER A 147 15.16 11.66 -2.94
N ASP A 148 14.78 11.54 -4.22
CA ASP A 148 13.63 12.24 -4.76
C ASP A 148 12.32 11.71 -4.18
N PHE A 149 12.29 10.48 -3.64
CA PHE A 149 11.10 10.02 -2.93
C PHE A 149 10.82 10.84 -1.67
N VAL A 150 11.87 11.21 -0.93
CA VAL A 150 11.72 12.05 0.26
C VAL A 150 11.24 13.44 -0.16
N ARG A 151 11.80 14.00 -1.22
CA ARG A 151 11.42 15.33 -1.75
C ARG A 151 9.96 15.36 -2.17
N ILE A 152 9.51 14.36 -2.92
CA ILE A 152 8.11 14.32 -3.39
C ILE A 152 7.14 14.02 -2.24
N ALA A 153 7.55 13.22 -1.23
CA ALA A 153 6.75 13.02 -0.03
C ALA A 153 6.55 14.32 0.76
N ILE A 154 7.61 15.12 0.93
CA ILE A 154 7.53 16.44 1.58
C ILE A 154 6.68 17.41 0.76
N ALA A 155 6.81 17.42 -0.57
CA ALA A 155 6.02 18.30 -1.42
C ALA A 155 4.51 17.97 -1.35
N MET A 156 4.16 16.68 -1.43
CA MET A 156 2.77 16.22 -1.23
C MET A 156 2.25 16.56 0.16
N ASP A 157 3.09 16.43 1.19
CA ASP A 157 2.75 16.78 2.57
C ASP A 157 2.42 18.28 2.72
N ALA A 158 3.27 19.15 2.18
CA ALA A 158 3.06 20.60 2.21
C ALA A 158 1.80 21.02 1.44
N ILE A 159 1.54 20.40 0.29
CA ILE A 159 0.31 20.61 -0.48
C ILE A 159 -0.91 20.19 0.35
N ALA A 160 -0.89 18.97 0.90
CA ALA A 160 -2.01 18.44 1.68
C ALA A 160 -2.28 19.30 2.92
N GLU A 161 -1.26 19.69 3.67
CA GLU A 161 -1.40 20.55 4.85
C GLU A 161 -2.02 21.91 4.49
N ASN A 162 -1.54 22.57 3.42
CA ASN A 162 -2.07 23.86 2.99
C ASN A 162 -3.55 23.74 2.58
N VAL A 163 -3.91 22.71 1.81
CA VAL A 163 -5.30 22.47 1.41
C VAL A 163 -6.17 22.14 2.62
N LEU A 164 -5.72 21.34 3.58
CA LEU A 164 -6.47 21.04 4.81
C LEU A 164 -6.74 22.31 5.64
N LYS A 165 -5.78 23.25 5.70
CA LYS A 165 -5.98 24.56 6.36
C LYS A 165 -7.04 25.42 5.65
N LYS A 166 -7.05 25.43 4.32
CA LYS A 166 -8.01 26.22 3.51
C LYS A 166 -9.37 25.54 3.37
N ARG A 167 -9.42 24.21 3.47
CA ARG A 167 -10.63 23.36 3.32
C ARG A 167 -10.69 22.34 4.46
N PRO A 168 -11.09 22.76 5.67
CA PRO A 168 -11.03 21.91 6.88
C PRO A 168 -11.93 20.67 6.84
N ASN A 169 -12.92 20.62 5.94
CA ASN A 169 -13.78 19.45 5.75
C ASN A 169 -13.14 18.36 4.87
N SER A 170 -11.95 18.60 4.31
CA SER A 170 -11.26 17.65 3.44
C SER A 170 -10.76 16.42 4.20
N ILE A 171 -10.55 15.34 3.45
CA ILE A 171 -10.09 14.03 3.92
C ILE A 171 -8.67 13.82 3.41
N LEU A 172 -7.79 13.24 4.22
CA LEU A 172 -6.45 12.84 3.78
C LEU A 172 -6.42 11.35 3.43
N ALA A 173 -5.73 10.99 2.36
CA ALA A 173 -5.54 9.62 1.92
C ALA A 173 -4.07 9.34 1.55
N SER A 174 -3.53 8.21 2.01
CA SER A 174 -2.17 7.77 1.71
C SER A 174 -2.09 6.24 1.68
N LEU A 175 -0.99 5.70 1.12
CA LEU A 175 -0.67 4.27 1.22
C LEU A 175 0.54 4.06 2.12
N ALA A 176 0.32 3.31 3.19
CA ALA A 176 1.39 2.75 4.00
C ALA A 176 2.01 1.54 3.30
N THR A 177 3.15 1.06 3.80
CA THR A 177 3.93 -0.04 3.20
C THR A 177 4.05 -1.21 4.16
N PRO A 178 4.02 -2.48 3.73
CA PRO A 178 4.10 -3.59 4.67
C PRO A 178 5.53 -3.77 5.21
N THR A 179 6.50 -3.06 4.62
CA THR A 179 7.93 -3.14 4.96
C THR A 179 8.35 -2.09 5.98
N ASP A 180 7.48 -1.81 6.95
CA ASP A 180 7.69 -0.83 8.00
C ASP A 180 7.28 -1.43 9.36
N ILE A 181 7.32 -0.66 10.42
CA ILE A 181 7.06 -1.08 11.79
C ILE A 181 5.59 -0.81 12.17
N TYR A 182 4.87 -1.84 12.60
CA TYR A 182 3.45 -1.71 12.95
C TYR A 182 3.11 -2.37 14.27
N LEU A 183 2.05 -1.85 14.90
CA LEU A 183 1.34 -2.58 15.93
C LEU A 183 0.63 -3.76 15.29
N ARG A 184 0.95 -4.97 15.72
CA ARG A 184 0.39 -6.20 15.19
C ARG A 184 -0.67 -6.78 16.14
N PRO A 185 -1.88 -7.08 15.65
CA PRO A 185 -2.92 -7.71 16.45
C PRO A 185 -2.48 -9.07 17.01
N GLU A 186 -3.04 -9.43 18.16
CA GLU A 186 -2.73 -10.70 18.83
C GLU A 186 -2.98 -11.92 17.93
N ALA A 187 -4.11 -11.96 17.23
CA ALA A 187 -4.46 -13.08 16.34
C ALA A 187 -3.40 -13.29 15.24
N THR A 188 -2.88 -12.20 14.69
CA THR A 188 -1.83 -12.18 13.65
C THR A 188 -0.49 -12.63 14.22
N ARG A 189 -0.11 -12.16 15.42
CA ARG A 189 1.09 -12.62 16.15
C ARG A 189 1.04 -14.11 16.48
N LEU A 190 -0.08 -14.59 17.03
CA LEU A 190 -0.26 -16.01 17.37
C LEU A 190 -0.14 -16.89 16.13
N ALA A 191 -0.62 -16.43 14.99
CA ALA A 191 -0.49 -17.18 13.76
C ALA A 191 0.93 -17.20 13.20
N ALA A 192 1.68 -16.09 13.29
CA ALA A 192 3.11 -16.08 13.00
C ALA A 192 3.85 -17.11 13.88
N LYS A 193 3.57 -17.13 15.19
CA LYS A 193 4.15 -18.12 16.11
C LYS A 193 3.79 -19.56 15.73
N ARG A 194 2.52 -19.83 15.39
CA ARG A 194 2.07 -21.16 14.92
C ARG A 194 2.82 -21.57 13.66
N ARG A 195 2.87 -20.74 12.63
CA ARG A 195 3.57 -21.02 11.36
C ARG A 195 5.06 -21.24 11.54
N PHE A 196 5.69 -20.48 12.44
CA PHE A 196 7.08 -20.75 12.78
C PHE A 196 7.21 -22.14 13.41
N ASN A 197 6.39 -22.48 14.41
CA ASN A 197 6.50 -23.78 15.10
C ASN A 197 6.17 -24.99 14.22
N THR A 198 5.28 -24.84 13.23
CA THR A 198 4.92 -25.91 12.29
C THR A 198 5.77 -25.93 11.01
N ARG A 199 6.88 -25.16 10.98
CA ARG A 199 7.75 -25.06 9.80
C ARG A 199 8.37 -26.41 9.39
N PRO A 200 8.53 -26.68 8.08
CA PRO A 200 9.19 -27.90 7.59
C PRO A 200 10.62 -28.09 8.12
N GLY A 201 11.08 -29.34 8.19
CA GLY A 201 12.40 -29.69 8.74
C GLY A 201 13.59 -28.96 8.08
N TRP A 202 13.54 -28.72 6.76
CA TRP A 202 14.60 -28.02 6.04
C TRP A 202 14.77 -26.56 6.49
N PHE A 203 13.71 -25.89 6.97
CA PHE A 203 13.81 -24.55 7.55
C PHE A 203 14.77 -24.54 8.74
N ARG A 204 14.66 -25.56 9.61
CA ARG A 204 15.53 -25.69 10.81
C ARG A 204 16.98 -25.89 10.40
N LEU A 205 17.23 -26.66 9.34
CA LEU A 205 18.57 -26.88 8.80
C LEU A 205 19.16 -25.56 8.28
N VAL A 206 18.45 -24.83 7.42
CA VAL A 206 18.93 -23.56 6.85
C VAL A 206 19.12 -22.49 7.93
N ASN A 207 18.17 -22.37 8.87
CA ASN A 207 18.28 -21.44 9.99
C ASN A 207 19.49 -21.78 10.87
N ARG A 208 19.74 -23.06 11.18
CA ARG A 208 20.91 -23.50 11.95
C ARG A 208 22.22 -23.25 11.21
N ILE A 209 22.31 -23.64 9.93
CA ILE A 209 23.50 -23.44 9.10
C ILE A 209 23.84 -21.94 9.04
N SER A 210 22.84 -21.09 8.78
CA SER A 210 23.02 -19.64 8.74
C SER A 210 23.22 -18.96 10.11
N ARG A 211 23.29 -19.72 11.21
CA ARG A 211 23.38 -19.21 12.60
C ARG A 211 22.27 -18.20 12.92
N GLY A 212 21.04 -18.51 12.51
CA GLY A 212 19.86 -17.67 12.74
C GLY A 212 19.74 -16.46 11.79
N LYS A 213 20.70 -16.22 10.90
CA LYS A 213 20.68 -15.05 9.99
C LYS A 213 19.64 -15.17 8.87
N MET A 214 19.26 -16.40 8.49
CA MET A 214 18.22 -16.67 7.49
C MET A 214 17.02 -17.34 8.15
N LEU A 215 15.81 -17.07 7.64
CA LEU A 215 14.56 -17.62 8.19
C LEU A 215 14.37 -17.30 9.68
N ALA A 216 14.72 -16.07 10.07
CA ALA A 216 14.55 -15.56 11.41
C ALA A 216 13.05 -15.46 11.75
N PRO A 217 12.63 -15.87 12.96
CA PRO A 217 11.23 -15.82 13.37
C PRO A 217 10.64 -14.41 13.33
N ASN A 218 9.35 -14.33 13.00
CA ASN A 218 8.62 -13.06 12.88
C ASN A 218 7.89 -12.65 14.17
N ALA A 219 7.88 -13.51 15.19
CA ALA A 219 7.11 -13.35 16.43
C ALA A 219 7.98 -13.52 17.68
N GLU A 220 9.09 -12.77 17.73
CA GLU A 220 9.99 -12.65 18.89
C GLU A 220 9.90 -11.28 19.58
N GLY A 221 8.93 -10.45 19.20
CA GLY A 221 8.74 -9.13 19.78
C GLY A 221 8.26 -9.17 21.23
N ILE A 222 8.46 -8.05 21.94
CA ILE A 222 7.91 -7.83 23.27
C ILE A 222 6.38 -7.78 23.15
N VAL A 223 5.71 -8.65 23.90
CA VAL A 223 4.25 -8.59 24.04
C VAL A 223 3.93 -7.40 24.94
N LEU A 224 3.07 -6.52 24.44
CA LEU A 224 2.69 -5.31 25.16
C LEU A 224 1.75 -5.64 26.32
N GLU A 225 1.70 -4.75 27.31
CA GLU A 225 0.86 -4.87 28.50
C GLU A 225 -0.28 -3.82 28.51
N GLY A 226 -1.13 -3.87 29.54
CA GLY A 226 -2.20 -2.89 29.75
C GLY A 226 -3.24 -2.85 28.63
N LYS A 227 -3.58 -1.66 28.13
CA LYS A 227 -4.60 -1.48 27.07
C LYS A 227 -4.27 -2.18 25.75
N LEU A 228 -3.01 -2.56 25.54
CA LEU A 228 -2.51 -3.24 24.34
C LEU A 228 -2.10 -4.70 24.61
N ALA A 229 -2.54 -5.27 25.73
CA ALA A 229 -2.25 -6.65 26.10
C ALA A 229 -2.48 -7.64 24.96
N GLY A 230 -1.50 -8.52 24.73
CA GLY A 230 -1.54 -9.56 23.70
C GLY A 230 -1.07 -9.12 22.31
N MET A 231 -0.96 -7.81 22.04
CA MET A 231 -0.38 -7.25 20.82
C MET A 231 1.15 -7.21 20.92
N ASP A 232 1.83 -7.10 19.78
CA ASP A 232 3.27 -6.82 19.72
C ASP A 232 3.59 -5.83 18.59
N ILE A 233 4.88 -5.52 18.42
CA ILE A 233 5.37 -4.72 17.30
C ILE A 233 5.99 -5.65 16.26
N VAL A 234 5.45 -5.63 15.04
CA VAL A 234 6.06 -6.32 13.90
C VAL A 234 7.09 -5.41 13.25
N ASN A 235 8.31 -5.92 13.08
CA ASN A 235 9.35 -5.23 12.34
C ASN A 235 9.39 -5.73 10.88
N GLY A 236 8.71 -5.00 10.00
CA GLY A 236 8.69 -5.28 8.57
C GLY A 236 9.87 -4.69 7.80
N VAL A 237 10.81 -4.00 8.45
CA VAL A 237 11.86 -3.22 7.76
C VAL A 237 12.70 -4.08 6.82
N VAL A 238 12.73 -3.68 5.55
CA VAL A 238 13.57 -4.28 4.51
C VAL A 238 14.69 -3.31 4.14
N HIS A 239 15.91 -3.57 4.62
CA HIS A 239 17.06 -2.67 4.40
C HIS A 239 17.37 -2.40 2.93
N GLN A 240 17.05 -3.34 2.04
CA GLN A 240 17.25 -3.21 0.60
C GLN A 240 16.42 -2.08 -0.03
N GLN A 241 15.33 -1.64 0.61
CA GLN A 241 14.55 -0.47 0.18
C GLN A 241 15.30 0.86 0.45
N GLY A 242 16.28 0.84 1.36
CA GLY A 242 17.10 1.99 1.70
C GLY A 242 16.43 2.99 2.65
N PRO A 243 17.23 3.89 3.25
CA PRO A 243 16.76 4.85 4.24
C PRO A 243 15.77 5.88 3.67
N ASN A 244 15.95 6.29 2.41
CA ASN A 244 15.09 7.28 1.76
C ASN A 244 13.65 6.77 1.59
N TYR A 245 13.48 5.50 1.20
CA TYR A 245 12.16 4.87 1.11
C TYR A 245 11.48 4.82 2.48
N MET A 246 12.22 4.39 3.50
CA MET A 246 11.71 4.32 4.88
C MET A 246 11.26 5.69 5.38
N LEU A 247 12.09 6.71 5.20
CA LEU A 247 11.78 8.08 5.62
C LEU A 247 10.54 8.62 4.88
N ALA A 248 10.48 8.48 3.55
CA ALA A 248 9.35 8.94 2.76
C ALA A 248 8.02 8.30 3.21
N LYS A 249 8.01 6.98 3.46
CA LYS A 249 6.83 6.27 3.97
C LYS A 249 6.47 6.61 5.41
N ARG A 250 7.47 6.89 6.25
CA ARG A 250 7.27 7.35 7.63
C ARG A 250 6.67 8.75 7.70
N LEU A 251 7.10 9.67 6.83
CA LEU A 251 6.52 11.01 6.72
C LEU A 251 5.01 10.93 6.43
N GLN A 252 4.59 10.07 5.49
CA GLN A 252 3.18 9.85 5.18
C GLN A 252 2.39 9.33 6.41
N GLN A 253 2.97 8.40 7.19
CA GLN A 253 2.34 7.91 8.42
C GLN A 253 2.24 8.98 9.51
N TRP A 254 3.30 9.77 9.72
CA TRP A 254 3.29 10.82 10.72
C TRP A 254 2.26 11.90 10.38
N ARG A 255 2.19 12.35 9.13
CA ARG A 255 1.14 13.28 8.70
C ARG A 255 -0.26 12.71 8.94
N ALA A 256 -0.48 11.44 8.60
CA ALA A 256 -1.77 10.79 8.82
C ALA A 256 -2.19 10.77 10.31
N LEU A 257 -1.25 10.46 11.20
CA LEU A 257 -1.48 10.47 12.64
C LEU A 257 -1.76 11.88 13.17
N VAL A 258 -0.97 12.87 12.73
CA VAL A 258 -1.15 14.28 13.12
C VAL A 258 -2.51 14.80 12.65
N ALA A 259 -2.82 14.67 11.35
CA ALA A 259 -4.07 15.16 10.79
C ALA A 259 -5.29 14.52 11.48
N ARG A 260 -5.24 13.22 11.77
CA ARG A 260 -6.32 12.55 12.50
C ARG A 260 -6.46 13.07 13.94
N SER A 261 -5.35 13.33 14.63
CA SER A 261 -5.37 13.90 15.98
C SER A 261 -5.96 15.32 16.02
N GLU A 262 -5.88 16.04 14.89
CA GLU A 262 -6.46 17.37 14.69
C GLU A 262 -7.93 17.31 14.21
N GLY A 263 -8.55 16.13 14.17
CA GLY A 263 -9.94 15.96 13.79
C GLY A 263 -10.20 15.76 12.29
N THR A 264 -9.15 15.58 11.48
CA THR A 264 -9.30 15.23 10.06
C THR A 264 -9.63 13.75 9.90
N ARG A 265 -10.53 13.38 8.97
CA ARG A 265 -10.70 11.98 8.57
C ARG A 265 -9.52 11.54 7.69
N VAL A 266 -8.91 10.41 8.02
CA VAL A 266 -7.68 9.96 7.35
C VAL A 266 -7.78 8.49 6.93
N SER A 267 -7.62 8.20 5.64
CA SER A 267 -7.46 6.84 5.12
C SER A 267 -5.98 6.55 4.87
N ILE A 268 -5.39 5.62 5.62
CA ILE A 268 -4.01 5.21 5.41
C ILE A 268 -3.87 3.69 5.48
N ASN A 269 -4.07 3.07 4.33
CA ASN A 269 -4.11 1.62 4.23
C ASN A 269 -2.71 1.04 3.93
N VAL A 270 -2.35 -0.05 4.62
CA VAL A 270 -1.15 -0.82 4.31
C VAL A 270 -1.38 -1.56 3.00
N ALA A 271 -0.66 -1.15 1.95
CA ALA A 271 -0.67 -1.85 0.67
C ALA A 271 0.24 -3.09 0.73
N PRO A 272 -0.10 -4.20 0.07
CA PRO A 272 0.75 -5.37 0.00
C PRO A 272 1.97 -5.10 -0.90
N ALA A 273 2.95 -6.00 -0.85
CA ALA A 273 4.01 -6.01 -1.86
C ALA A 273 3.40 -6.32 -3.24
N SER A 274 3.71 -5.48 -4.25
CA SER A 274 3.12 -5.62 -5.58
C SER A 274 4.15 -5.71 -6.69
N ARG A 275 3.85 -6.48 -7.75
CA ARG A 275 4.64 -6.53 -8.99
C ARG A 275 4.45 -5.23 -9.79
N THR A 276 5.17 -4.17 -9.43
CA THR A 276 5.20 -2.93 -10.20
C THR A 276 6.40 -2.88 -11.13
N ILE A 277 6.33 -2.10 -12.21
CA ILE A 277 7.46 -1.88 -13.13
C ILE A 277 8.72 -1.43 -12.37
N SER A 278 8.57 -0.54 -11.38
CA SER A 278 9.70 -0.06 -10.56
C SER A 278 10.40 -1.19 -9.78
N VAL A 279 9.65 -2.15 -9.26
CA VAL A 279 10.19 -3.26 -8.47
C VAL A 279 10.75 -4.36 -9.36
N VAL A 280 10.05 -4.72 -10.44
CA VAL A 280 10.50 -5.80 -11.33
C VAL A 280 11.76 -5.42 -12.13
N LYS A 281 12.12 -4.13 -12.25
CA LYS A 281 13.40 -3.71 -12.82
C LYS A 281 14.61 -4.24 -12.03
N ASN A 282 14.47 -4.43 -10.72
CA ASN A 282 15.52 -5.03 -9.90
C ASN A 282 15.45 -6.56 -9.99
N ARG A 283 16.47 -7.19 -10.60
CA ARG A 283 16.53 -8.65 -10.83
C ARG A 283 16.39 -9.47 -9.54
N LEU A 284 16.99 -9.01 -8.43
CA LEU A 284 16.94 -9.71 -7.15
C LEU A 284 15.53 -9.67 -6.54
N LEU A 285 14.86 -8.51 -6.58
CA LEU A 285 13.49 -8.38 -6.09
C LEU A 285 12.51 -9.16 -6.97
N ARG A 286 12.69 -9.13 -8.30
CA ARG A 286 11.89 -9.94 -9.24
C ARG A 286 11.97 -11.43 -8.91
N ALA A 287 13.18 -11.95 -8.73
CA ALA A 287 13.39 -13.35 -8.34
C ALA A 287 12.77 -13.63 -6.97
N ALA A 288 12.95 -12.74 -5.98
CA ALA A 288 12.35 -12.91 -4.66
C ALA A 288 10.81 -13.01 -4.74
N TYR A 289 10.18 -12.19 -5.57
CA TYR A 289 8.73 -12.23 -5.78
C TYR A 289 8.24 -13.47 -6.54
N ALA A 290 9.09 -14.10 -7.34
CA ALA A 290 8.77 -15.36 -8.03
C ALA A 290 8.89 -16.59 -7.10
N GLY A 291 9.75 -16.52 -6.08
CA GLY A 291 9.92 -17.59 -5.09
C GLY A 291 9.12 -17.41 -3.80
N VAL A 292 8.39 -16.31 -3.64
CA VAL A 292 7.72 -15.94 -2.39
C VAL A 292 6.64 -16.96 -1.97
N ASP A 293 5.97 -17.59 -2.93
CA ASP A 293 4.92 -18.60 -2.69
C ASP A 293 5.44 -19.84 -1.95
N PHE A 294 6.77 -20.03 -1.90
CA PHE A 294 7.41 -21.08 -1.12
C PHE A 294 7.34 -20.82 0.40
N PHE A 295 6.94 -19.61 0.79
CA PHE A 295 6.87 -19.15 2.18
C PHE A 295 5.44 -18.68 2.50
N PRO A 296 4.47 -19.58 2.70
CA PRO A 296 3.14 -19.15 3.11
C PRO A 296 3.19 -18.40 4.45
N PRO A 297 2.39 -17.33 4.62
CA PRO A 297 1.29 -16.89 3.77
C PRO A 297 1.65 -15.69 2.88
N PHE A 298 2.94 -15.49 2.53
CA PHE A 298 3.30 -14.34 1.70
C PHE A 298 2.60 -14.39 0.35
N GLU A 299 1.97 -13.29 -0.02
CA GLU A 299 1.32 -13.11 -1.31
C GLU A 299 1.76 -11.77 -1.91
N VAL A 300 2.32 -11.84 -3.12
CA VAL A 300 2.67 -10.65 -3.90
C VAL A 300 1.57 -10.39 -4.91
N PHE A 301 0.97 -9.21 -4.81
CA PHE A 301 -0.18 -8.82 -5.60
C PHE A 301 0.24 -8.25 -6.95
N GLU A 302 -0.64 -8.35 -7.94
CA GLU A 302 -0.51 -7.51 -9.13
C GLU A 302 -0.82 -6.04 -8.78
N ALA A 303 -0.20 -5.11 -9.49
CA ALA A 303 -0.37 -3.68 -9.23
C ALA A 303 -1.84 -3.24 -9.36
N GLU A 304 -2.55 -3.76 -10.37
CA GLU A 304 -3.98 -3.49 -10.58
C GLU A 304 -4.86 -4.04 -9.45
N THR A 305 -4.57 -5.26 -8.97
CA THR A 305 -5.25 -5.82 -7.79
C THR A 305 -5.01 -4.95 -6.56
N THR A 306 -3.77 -4.49 -6.37
CA THR A 306 -3.43 -3.61 -5.24
C THR A 306 -4.18 -2.29 -5.33
N SER A 307 -4.16 -1.63 -6.49
CA SER A 307 -4.89 -0.39 -6.74
C SER A 307 -6.39 -0.55 -6.44
N SER A 308 -7.00 -1.64 -6.89
CA SER A 308 -8.41 -1.94 -6.65
C SER A 308 -8.73 -2.20 -5.17
N VAL A 309 -7.89 -2.99 -4.48
CA VAL A 309 -8.05 -3.29 -3.04
C VAL A 309 -7.86 -2.03 -2.20
N MET A 310 -6.89 -1.18 -2.53
CA MET A 310 -6.65 0.09 -1.83
C MET A 310 -7.74 1.12 -2.11
N ALA A 311 -8.29 1.15 -3.33
CA ALA A 311 -9.45 1.98 -3.65
C ALA A 311 -10.68 1.54 -2.83
N ALA A 312 -10.96 0.24 -2.74
CA ALA A 312 -12.03 -0.27 -1.90
C ALA A 312 -11.81 0.06 -0.41
N GLY A 313 -10.58 -0.05 0.08
CA GLY A 313 -10.22 0.38 1.43
C GLY A 313 -10.48 1.88 1.66
N LEU A 314 -10.11 2.73 0.71
CA LEU A 314 -10.41 4.17 0.73
C LEU A 314 -11.92 4.44 0.78
N ILE A 315 -12.71 3.75 -0.04
CA ILE A 315 -14.17 3.89 -0.04
C ILE A 315 -14.75 3.51 1.32
N ARG A 316 -14.33 2.38 1.90
CA ARG A 316 -14.76 2.02 3.25
C ARG A 316 -14.38 3.09 4.25
N ASP A 317 -13.15 3.58 4.23
CA ASP A 317 -12.70 4.59 5.20
C ASP A 317 -13.43 5.93 5.10
N ILE A 318 -13.97 6.28 3.93
CA ILE A 318 -14.78 7.49 3.76
C ILE A 318 -16.20 7.28 4.30
N PHE A 319 -16.81 6.13 4.03
CA PHE A 319 -18.26 5.93 4.21
C PHE A 319 -18.66 5.08 5.42
N ASP A 320 -17.71 4.39 6.05
CA ASP A 320 -17.92 3.64 7.29
C ASP A 320 -17.48 4.47 8.49
N ASP A 321 -18.45 4.86 9.33
CA ASP A 321 -18.18 5.62 10.56
C ASP A 321 -17.55 4.77 11.66
N GLN A 322 -17.55 3.44 11.51
CA GLN A 322 -16.82 2.52 12.38
C GLN A 322 -15.37 2.30 11.92
N SER A 323 -14.94 2.94 10.82
CA SER A 323 -13.53 2.91 10.42
C SER A 323 -12.65 3.68 11.40
N ALA A 324 -11.43 3.17 11.62
CA ALA A 324 -10.41 3.89 12.35
C ALA A 324 -10.07 5.24 11.72
N SER A 325 -10.39 5.45 10.44
CA SER A 325 -10.26 6.73 9.74
C SER A 325 -11.11 7.85 10.35
N ASN A 326 -12.26 7.50 10.96
CA ASN A 326 -13.18 8.46 11.54
C ASN A 326 -12.57 9.08 12.80
N PRO A 327 -12.26 10.39 12.82
CA PRO A 327 -11.56 11.01 13.93
C PRO A 327 -12.36 10.99 15.24
N LYS A 328 -13.69 10.86 15.15
CA LYS A 328 -14.61 10.78 16.29
C LYS A 328 -14.58 9.43 17.01
N LEU A 329 -14.04 8.39 16.37
CA LEU A 329 -13.91 7.07 16.99
C LEU A 329 -12.71 7.08 17.93
N ASP A 330 -12.93 6.72 19.19
CA ASP A 330 -11.84 6.57 20.16
C ASP A 330 -11.06 5.28 19.86
N LEU A 331 -9.77 5.44 19.60
CA LEU A 331 -8.87 4.31 19.31
C LEU A 331 -8.11 3.94 20.57
N LYS A 332 -7.93 2.63 20.81
CA LYS A 332 -7.07 2.14 21.91
C LYS A 332 -5.67 2.75 21.87
N THR A 333 -5.19 3.09 20.68
CA THR A 333 -3.94 3.80 20.40
C THR A 333 -4.03 4.46 19.02
N PRO A 334 -3.39 5.62 18.80
CA PRO A 334 -3.32 6.24 17.47
C PRO A 334 -2.78 5.30 16.39
N LEU A 335 -1.89 4.36 16.77
CA LEU A 335 -1.31 3.39 15.83
C LEU A 335 -2.34 2.40 15.26
N ALA A 336 -3.51 2.24 15.89
CA ALA A 336 -4.57 1.40 15.35
C ALA A 336 -5.08 1.90 13.99
N LEU A 337 -4.92 3.20 13.69
CA LEU A 337 -5.17 3.76 12.35
C LEU A 337 -4.38 3.05 11.25
N LEU A 338 -3.14 2.61 11.56
CA LEU A 338 -2.23 1.98 10.61
C LEU A 338 -2.42 0.46 10.53
N THR A 339 -3.21 -0.12 11.43
CA THR A 339 -3.47 -1.56 11.54
C THR A 339 -4.86 -1.91 11.00
N ASP A 340 -5.84 -1.03 11.18
CA ASP A 340 -7.16 -1.21 10.60
C ASP A 340 -7.08 -1.27 9.07
N ASN A 341 -7.86 -2.16 8.46
CA ASN A 341 -7.92 -2.32 7.00
C ASN A 341 -6.58 -2.70 6.34
N ALA A 342 -5.61 -3.22 7.12
CA ALA A 342 -4.28 -3.55 6.62
C ALA A 342 -4.30 -4.76 5.67
N CYS A 343 -3.80 -4.55 4.44
CA CYS A 343 -3.53 -5.58 3.45
C CYS A 343 -2.02 -5.85 3.40
N HIS A 344 -1.50 -6.52 4.42
CA HIS A 344 -0.05 -6.68 4.60
C HIS A 344 0.58 -7.82 3.76
N GLY A 345 -0.17 -8.46 2.85
CA GLY A 345 0.34 -9.52 1.98
C GLY A 345 0.90 -10.74 2.73
N GLY A 346 0.38 -11.03 3.93
CA GLY A 346 0.88 -12.08 4.82
C GLY A 346 2.17 -11.74 5.59
N ALA A 347 2.76 -10.55 5.39
CA ALA A 347 4.03 -10.21 6.00
C ALA A 347 4.01 -10.16 7.53
N TRP A 348 2.87 -9.82 8.12
CA TRP A 348 2.72 -9.75 9.57
C TRP A 348 2.43 -11.11 10.20
N SER A 349 1.83 -12.04 9.46
CA SER A 349 1.36 -13.34 9.94
C SER A 349 2.29 -14.51 9.55
N ALA A 350 3.31 -14.25 8.73
CA ALA A 350 4.34 -15.21 8.35
C ALA A 350 5.15 -15.68 9.55
N GLY A 351 5.59 -16.95 9.53
CA GLY A 351 6.42 -17.49 10.61
C GLY A 351 7.83 -16.91 10.65
N VAL A 352 8.31 -16.39 9.52
CA VAL A 352 9.64 -15.79 9.36
C VAL A 352 9.53 -14.37 8.84
N THR A 353 10.49 -13.51 9.21
CA THR A 353 10.51 -12.13 8.72
C THR A 353 10.73 -12.10 7.20
N LEU A 354 10.06 -11.17 6.51
CA LEU A 354 10.21 -10.96 5.07
C LEU A 354 11.68 -10.77 4.66
N ARG A 355 12.42 -9.99 5.45
CA ARG A 355 13.86 -9.76 5.27
C ARG A 355 14.68 -11.04 5.26
N SER A 356 14.37 -11.98 6.16
CA SER A 356 15.13 -13.23 6.31
C SER A 356 14.75 -14.30 5.28
N ALA A 357 13.55 -14.18 4.69
CA ALA A 357 13.06 -15.05 3.64
C ALA A 357 13.49 -14.61 2.24
N SER A 358 13.68 -13.31 2.00
CA SER A 358 13.89 -12.72 0.67
C SER A 358 15.06 -13.34 -0.12
N VAL A 359 16.18 -13.67 0.55
CA VAL A 359 17.34 -14.31 -0.10
C VAL A 359 17.01 -15.71 -0.61
N ILE A 360 16.30 -16.51 0.19
CA ILE A 360 15.89 -17.85 -0.23
C ILE A 360 14.79 -17.77 -1.27
N ALA A 361 13.85 -16.84 -1.11
CA ALA A 361 12.84 -16.57 -2.11
C ALA A 361 13.49 -16.20 -3.47
N ALA A 362 14.55 -15.40 -3.48
CA ALA A 362 15.27 -15.06 -4.71
C ALA A 362 15.94 -16.29 -5.34
N VAL A 363 16.57 -17.14 -4.53
CA VAL A 363 17.18 -18.40 -4.99
C VAL A 363 16.13 -19.33 -5.58
N VAL A 364 15.00 -19.51 -4.90
CA VAL A 364 13.88 -20.31 -5.37
C VAL A 364 13.33 -19.71 -6.67
N GLY A 365 13.19 -18.39 -6.74
CA GLY A 365 12.77 -17.68 -7.95
C GLY A 365 13.70 -17.94 -9.14
N PHE A 366 15.01 -17.81 -8.96
CA PHE A 366 15.98 -18.16 -10.00
C PHE A 366 15.91 -19.64 -10.36
N SER A 367 15.75 -20.56 -9.40
CA SER A 367 15.62 -21.98 -9.71
C SER A 367 14.39 -22.30 -10.57
N LYS A 368 13.27 -21.60 -10.34
CA LYS A 368 12.08 -21.68 -11.21
C LYS A 368 12.36 -21.13 -12.60
N GLU A 369 13.07 -20.01 -12.71
CA GLU A 369 13.45 -19.40 -13.99
C GLU A 369 14.37 -20.31 -14.82
N TYR A 370 15.25 -21.07 -14.16
CA TYR A 370 16.21 -21.97 -14.79
C TYR A 370 15.84 -23.47 -14.73
N ASN A 371 14.58 -23.82 -14.39
CA ASN A 371 14.08 -25.21 -14.29
C ASN A 371 14.92 -26.15 -13.39
N VAL A 372 15.45 -25.65 -12.27
CA VAL A 372 16.16 -26.44 -11.26
C VAL A 372 15.22 -26.75 -10.08
N LEU A 373 15.29 -27.97 -9.52
CA LEU A 373 14.46 -28.40 -8.39
C LEU A 373 14.56 -27.44 -7.18
N PRO A 374 13.45 -26.79 -6.75
CA PRO A 374 13.49 -25.71 -5.74
C PRO A 374 14.04 -26.13 -4.37
N ILE A 375 13.78 -27.38 -3.96
CA ILE A 375 14.18 -27.91 -2.66
C ILE A 375 15.71 -28.12 -2.60
N ALA A 376 16.30 -28.62 -3.68
CA ALA A 376 17.75 -28.80 -3.78
C ALA A 376 18.48 -27.45 -3.80
N ALA A 377 17.93 -26.46 -4.49
CA ALA A 377 18.46 -25.11 -4.54
C ALA A 377 18.39 -24.40 -3.17
N ALA A 378 17.26 -24.48 -2.46
CA ALA A 378 17.09 -23.86 -1.15
C ALA A 378 18.01 -24.46 -0.07
N ALA A 379 18.21 -25.79 -0.07
CA ALA A 379 19.10 -26.47 0.86
C ALA A 379 20.59 -26.25 0.54
N GLY A 380 20.97 -26.28 -0.75
CA GLY A 380 22.36 -26.08 -1.18
C GLY A 380 22.89 -24.67 -0.94
N VAL A 381 22.03 -23.65 -1.02
CA VAL A 381 22.44 -22.25 -0.86
C VAL A 381 22.78 -21.88 0.59
N GLY A 382 22.21 -22.55 1.59
CA GLY A 382 22.63 -22.38 2.99
C GLY A 382 24.14 -22.60 3.17
N ALA A 383 24.72 -23.56 2.44
CA ALA A 383 26.15 -23.85 2.45
C ALA A 383 26.97 -22.87 1.58
N VAL A 384 26.45 -22.44 0.43
CA VAL A 384 27.16 -21.58 -0.54
C VAL A 384 27.23 -20.11 -0.09
N VAL A 385 26.16 -19.57 0.50
CA VAL A 385 26.11 -18.16 0.97
C VAL A 385 27.04 -17.90 2.15
N LEU A 386 27.27 -18.91 3.01
CA LEU A 386 28.30 -18.84 4.07
C LEU A 386 29.71 -18.74 3.49
N LYS A 387 29.98 -19.46 2.40
CA LYS A 387 31.30 -19.48 1.76
C LYS A 387 31.61 -18.15 1.05
N LEU A 388 30.60 -17.54 0.42
CA LEU A 388 30.76 -16.24 -0.27
C LEU A 388 30.88 -15.04 0.68
N ARG A 389 30.25 -15.06 1.85
CA ARG A 389 30.38 -13.99 2.86
C ARG A 389 31.61 -14.11 3.77
N SER A 390 32.37 -15.19 3.68
CA SER A 390 33.68 -15.32 4.34
C SER A 390 34.84 -14.78 3.49
N ARG A 391 34.55 -14.29 2.28
CA ARG A 391 35.52 -13.77 1.30
C ARG A 391 35.29 -12.28 0.95
N LEU A 392 34.36 -11.63 1.63
CA LEU A 392 34.14 -10.19 1.71
C LEU A 392 34.25 -9.81 3.19
#